data_AF-A0A2V6JNP8-F1
#
_entry.id   AF-A0A2V6JNP8-F1
#
_cell.length_a   1.000
_cell.length_b   1.000
_cell.length_c   1.000
_cell.angle_alpha   90.00
_cell.angle_beta   90.00
_cell.angle_gamma   90.00
#
_symmetry.space_group_name_H-M   'P 1'
#
loop_
_entity.id
_entity.type
_entity.pdbx_description
1 polymer ?
#
loop_
_entity_poly.entity_id
_entity_poly.type
_entity_poly.pdbx_seq_one_letter_code
_entity_poly.pdbx_strand_id
1 'polypeptide(L)'
;LCFVSNPDLLIKKLANVIRQGGRAIFHEYGQYTTWRFFPQRASLEEFRNHVIATWREAGGEPDTGLQLPSWLKKSGFAVHSVVPRIFCLQPDDYMWQWPSAFIQVHLLRLQELGRIDATFADKVRADLAAAEKEETSFMLTPLVLEIVAEKV
;
A
#
# COMPACT_ATOMS: atom_id res chain seq x y z
N LEU A 1 -7.69 5.46 -0.77
CA LEU A 1 -7.48 6.92 -0.57
C LEU A 1 -6.08 7.35 -1.01
N CYS A 2 -5.09 6.48 -0.89
CA CYS A 2 -3.69 6.78 -1.23
C CYS A 2 -3.41 7.30 -2.65
N PHE A 3 -4.34 7.18 -3.60
CA PHE A 3 -4.19 7.66 -4.99
C PHE A 3 -4.89 8.98 -5.30
N VAL A 4 -5.65 9.57 -4.38
CA VAL A 4 -6.38 10.82 -4.62
C VAL A 4 -5.67 11.99 -3.98
N SER A 5 -5.69 13.14 -4.65
CA SER A 5 -5.04 14.37 -4.18
C SER A 5 -5.74 15.06 -3.02
N ASN A 6 -7.01 14.73 -2.76
CA ASN A 6 -7.76 15.27 -1.63
C ASN A 6 -8.63 14.19 -0.96
N PRO A 7 -8.04 13.34 -0.10
CA PRO A 7 -8.75 12.31 0.64
C PRO A 7 -9.87 12.86 1.53
N ASP A 8 -9.65 13.99 2.21
CA ASP A 8 -10.65 14.62 3.09
C ASP A 8 -11.91 15.03 2.31
N LEU A 9 -11.76 15.61 1.11
CA LEU A 9 -12.90 15.93 0.25
C LEU A 9 -13.67 14.67 -0.17
N LEU A 10 -12.97 13.57 -0.46
CA LEU A 10 -13.63 12.30 -0.79
C LEU A 10 -14.45 11.80 0.41
N ILE A 11 -13.90 11.83 1.63
CA ILE A 11 -14.63 11.45 2.85
C ILE A 11 -15.86 12.34 3.08
N LYS A 12 -15.75 13.65 2.87
CA LYS A 12 -16.90 14.58 2.93
C LYS A 12 -17.99 14.23 1.93
N LYS A 13 -17.61 13.88 0.69
CA LYS A 13 -18.57 13.45 -0.33
C LYS A 13 -19.22 12.12 0.02
N LEU A 14 -18.48 11.17 0.58
CA LEU A 14 -19.02 9.89 1.06
C LEU A 14 -20.03 10.11 2.20
N ALA A 15 -19.76 11.05 3.11
CA ALA A 15 -20.67 11.40 4.20
C ALA A 15 -22.06 11.85 3.71
N ASN A 16 -22.13 12.48 2.54
CA ASN A 16 -23.38 13.00 1.98
C ASN A 16 -24.25 11.93 1.33
N VAL A 17 -23.70 10.76 0.98
CA VAL A 17 -24.42 9.68 0.29
C VAL A 17 -24.70 8.49 1.20
N ILE A 18 -23.97 8.36 2.32
CA ILE A 18 -24.20 7.31 3.30
C ILE A 18 -25.30 7.74 4.26
N ARG A 19 -26.36 6.93 4.35
CA ARG A 19 -27.46 7.14 5.30
C ARG A 19 -26.98 7.08 6.75
N GLN A 20 -27.67 7.79 7.66
CA GLN A 20 -27.48 7.61 9.11
C GLN A 20 -27.60 6.14 9.53
N GLY A 21 -26.74 5.73 10.46
CA GLY A 21 -26.53 4.34 10.89
C GLY A 21 -25.86 3.43 9.84
N GLY A 22 -25.50 3.96 8.67
CA GLY A 22 -24.80 3.23 7.62
C GLY A 22 -23.33 3.01 7.98
N ARG A 23 -22.80 1.83 7.67
CA ARG A 23 -21.39 1.48 7.90
C ARG A 23 -20.53 1.71 6.65
N ALA A 24 -19.34 2.25 6.87
CA ALA A 24 -18.29 2.35 5.88
C ALA A 24 -17.05 1.59 6.39
N ILE A 25 -16.49 0.73 5.53
CA ILE A 25 -15.30 -0.06 5.83
C ILE A 25 -14.22 0.35 4.84
N PHE A 26 -13.04 0.69 5.35
CA PHE A 26 -11.91 1.13 4.55
C PHE A 26 -10.70 0.22 4.81
N HIS A 27 -9.98 -0.11 3.74
CA HIS A 27 -8.66 -0.74 3.81
C HIS A 27 -7.65 0.22 3.19
N GLU A 28 -6.89 0.90 4.04
CA GLU A 28 -5.95 1.95 3.62
C GLU A 28 -4.57 1.67 4.20
N TYR A 29 -3.50 1.99 3.46
CA TYR A 29 -2.16 1.83 3.98
C TYR A 29 -1.92 2.78 5.15
N GLY A 30 -1.45 2.24 6.27
CA GLY A 30 -1.01 3.02 7.43
C GLY A 30 0.51 3.20 7.49
N GLN A 31 1.27 2.30 6.86
CA GLN A 31 2.71 2.44 6.67
C GLN A 31 3.16 1.53 5.51
N TYR A 32 3.28 2.08 4.31
CA TYR A 32 3.62 1.34 3.10
C TYR A 32 5.07 0.82 3.13
N THR A 33 5.95 1.52 3.85
CA THR A 33 7.36 1.15 4.00
C THR A 33 7.59 -0.08 4.89
N THR A 34 6.55 -0.64 5.54
CA THR A 34 6.69 -1.98 6.14
C THR A 34 6.88 -3.07 5.09
N TRP A 35 6.49 -2.80 3.83
CA TRP A 35 6.71 -3.72 2.72
C TRP A 35 8.20 -3.89 2.46
N ARG A 36 8.73 -5.05 2.88
CA ARG A 36 10.17 -5.34 2.90
C ARG A 36 10.42 -6.84 2.81
N PHE A 37 11.58 -7.18 2.26
CA PHE A 37 12.09 -8.54 2.22
C PHE A 37 13.11 -8.78 3.33
N PHE A 38 13.20 -10.03 3.77
CA PHE A 38 14.24 -10.54 4.65
C PHE A 38 14.87 -11.77 3.98
N PRO A 39 16.22 -11.88 3.94
CA PRO A 39 17.18 -10.81 4.17
C PRO A 39 16.91 -9.56 3.31
N GLN A 40 17.36 -8.40 3.79
CA GLN A 40 17.09 -7.13 3.10
C GLN A 40 17.79 -7.07 1.74
N ARG A 41 17.06 -6.63 0.71
CA ARG A 41 17.54 -6.52 -0.67
C ARG A 41 17.44 -5.08 -1.14
N ALA A 42 18.57 -4.42 -1.36
CA ALA A 42 18.62 -2.99 -1.64
C ALA A 42 17.83 -2.56 -2.89
N SER A 43 17.85 -3.37 -3.95
CA SER A 43 17.11 -3.07 -5.19
C SER A 43 15.60 -3.05 -4.98
N LEU A 44 15.06 -3.95 -4.14
CA LEU A 44 13.64 -4.03 -3.81
C LEU A 44 13.20 -2.87 -2.90
N GLU A 45 14.06 -2.42 -1.99
CA GLU A 45 13.84 -1.22 -1.19
C GLU A 45 13.81 0.05 -2.06
N GLU A 46 14.75 0.17 -2.99
CA GLU A 46 14.84 1.28 -3.93
C GLU A 46 13.66 1.29 -4.90
N PHE A 47 13.26 0.12 -5.41
CA PHE A 47 12.04 -0.05 -6.21
C PHE A 47 10.80 0.47 -5.47
N ARG A 48 10.59 0.07 -4.21
CA ARG A 48 9.47 0.56 -3.39
C ARG A 48 9.52 2.08 -3.26
N ASN A 49 10.71 2.66 -3.06
CA ASN A 49 10.85 4.11 -2.94
C ASN A 49 10.48 4.83 -4.24
N HIS A 50 10.84 4.28 -5.41
CA HIS A 50 10.38 4.81 -6.70
C HIS A 50 8.85 4.76 -6.82
N VAL A 51 8.21 3.64 -6.43
CA VAL A 51 6.75 3.52 -6.42
C VAL A 51 6.11 4.59 -5.54
N ILE A 52 6.55 4.72 -4.29
CA ILE A 52 6.06 5.76 -3.35
C ILE A 52 6.19 7.16 -3.97
N ALA A 53 7.34 7.46 -4.59
CA ALA A 53 7.58 8.75 -5.21
C ALA A 53 6.60 9.01 -6.36
N THR A 54 6.31 8.01 -7.21
CA THR A 54 5.31 8.18 -8.29
C THR A 54 3.91 8.50 -7.76
N TRP A 55 3.51 7.89 -6.65
CA TRP A 55 2.20 8.17 -6.05
C TRP A 55 2.14 9.60 -5.53
N ARG A 56 3.20 10.05 -4.85
CA ARG A 56 3.33 11.42 -4.34
C ARG A 56 3.36 12.47 -5.43
N GLU A 57 4.08 12.23 -6.52
CA GLU A 57 4.12 13.12 -7.68
C GLU A 57 2.76 13.24 -8.39
N ALA A 58 1.96 12.17 -8.38
CA ALA A 58 0.58 12.19 -8.85
C ALA A 58 -0.41 12.85 -7.85
N GLY A 59 0.10 13.35 -6.71
CA GLY A 59 -0.69 13.97 -5.64
C GLY A 59 -1.23 13.00 -4.60
N GLY A 60 -0.97 11.70 -4.73
CA GLY A 60 -1.31 10.69 -3.74
C GLY A 60 -0.41 10.73 -2.50
N GLU A 61 -0.78 9.97 -1.48
CA GLU A 61 0.05 9.71 -0.30
C GLU A 61 -0.23 8.28 0.16
N PRO A 62 0.75 7.37 0.08
CA PRO A 62 0.56 5.99 0.53
C PRO A 62 -0.02 5.91 1.94
N ASP A 63 0.53 6.65 2.91
CA ASP A 63 0.28 6.43 4.34
C ASP A 63 -0.96 7.18 4.88
N THR A 64 -1.98 7.36 4.02
CA THR A 64 -3.22 8.10 4.34
C THR A 64 -4.12 7.45 5.39
N GLY A 65 -3.94 6.15 5.65
CA GLY A 65 -4.77 5.40 6.60
C GLY A 65 -4.70 5.95 8.02
N LEU A 66 -3.57 6.54 8.41
CA LEU A 66 -3.39 7.13 9.75
C LEU A 66 -4.24 8.38 9.97
N GLN A 67 -4.51 9.16 8.92
CA GLN A 67 -5.30 10.39 9.02
C GLN A 67 -6.81 10.14 8.84
N LEU A 68 -7.18 9.01 8.25
CA LEU A 68 -8.57 8.68 7.92
C LEU A 68 -9.54 8.75 9.13
N PRO A 69 -9.22 8.22 10.33
CA PRO A 69 -10.12 8.35 11.48
C PRO A 69 -10.47 9.81 11.83
N SER A 70 -9.53 10.73 11.63
CA SER A 70 -9.74 12.16 11.85
C SER A 70 -10.70 12.77 10.82
N TRP A 71 -10.53 12.45 9.53
CA TRP A 71 -11.44 12.92 8.46
C TRP A 71 -12.86 12.36 8.61
N LEU A 72 -12.98 11.09 8.99
CA LEU A 72 -14.25 10.45 9.28
C LEU A 72 -14.98 11.14 10.42
N LYS A 73 -14.30 11.37 11.55
CA LYS A 73 -14.90 12.06 12.70
C LYS A 73 -15.37 13.47 12.34
N LYS A 74 -14.57 14.23 11.58
CA LYS A 74 -14.94 15.57 11.07
C LYS A 74 -16.14 15.55 10.12
N SER A 75 -16.40 14.43 9.46
CA SER A 75 -17.48 14.25 8.49
C SER A 75 -18.72 13.57 9.08
N GLY A 76 -18.83 13.52 10.42
CA GLY A 76 -20.00 12.97 11.10
C GLY A 76 -20.05 11.45 11.04
N PHE A 77 -18.91 10.78 11.21
CA PHE A 77 -18.84 9.35 11.48
C PHE A 77 -18.32 9.08 12.89
N ALA A 78 -18.83 8.02 13.51
CA ALA A 78 -18.21 7.38 14.66
C ALA A 78 -17.28 6.26 14.17
N VAL A 79 -16.01 6.29 14.57
CA VAL A 79 -15.05 5.21 14.26
C VAL A 79 -15.19 4.12 15.31
N HIS A 80 -15.53 2.91 14.88
CA HIS A 80 -15.75 1.75 15.75
C HIS A 80 -14.48 0.93 15.94
N SER A 81 -13.69 0.74 14.88
CA SER A 81 -12.44 -0.01 14.97
C SER A 81 -11.40 0.50 13.96
N VAL A 82 -10.14 0.32 14.34
CA VAL A 82 -8.95 0.52 13.50
C VAL A 82 -8.04 -0.66 13.78
N VAL A 83 -7.95 -1.60 12.85
CA VAL A 83 -7.23 -2.87 13.04
C VAL A 83 -6.09 -2.97 12.03
N PRO A 84 -4.82 -3.11 12.47
CA PRO A 84 -3.71 -3.33 11.57
C PRO A 84 -3.75 -4.74 10.97
N ARG A 85 -3.51 -4.82 9.66
CA ARG A 85 -3.38 -6.03 8.86
C ARG A 85 -2.00 -6.00 8.21
N ILE A 86 -1.13 -6.90 8.65
CA ILE A 86 0.21 -7.11 8.11
C ILE A 86 0.51 -8.60 8.16
N PHE A 87 1.17 -9.11 7.14
CA PHE A 87 1.50 -10.53 7.01
C PHE A 87 3.00 -10.68 6.82
N CYS A 88 3.56 -11.75 7.38
CA CYS A 88 4.91 -12.21 7.10
C CYS A 88 4.78 -13.44 6.20
N LEU A 89 5.15 -13.31 4.94
CA LEU A 89 4.94 -14.31 3.90
C LEU A 89 6.23 -15.06 3.61
N GLN A 90 6.11 -16.37 3.37
CA GLN A 90 7.14 -17.23 2.79
C GLN A 90 6.92 -17.38 1.28
N PRO A 91 7.93 -17.78 0.49
CA PRO A 91 7.80 -17.95 -0.96
C PRO A 91 6.68 -18.92 -1.41
N ASP A 92 6.36 -19.93 -0.60
CA ASP A 92 5.32 -20.92 -0.86
C ASP A 92 3.92 -20.48 -0.41
N ASP A 93 3.80 -19.36 0.31
CA ASP A 93 2.51 -18.76 0.61
C ASP A 93 1.85 -18.24 -0.67
N TYR A 94 0.60 -18.64 -0.93
CA TYR A 94 -0.16 -18.16 -2.08
C TYR A 94 -0.19 -16.62 -2.18
N MET A 95 -0.23 -15.94 -1.03
CA MET A 95 -0.28 -14.48 -0.95
C MET A 95 1.02 -13.80 -1.42
N TRP A 96 2.15 -14.51 -1.47
CA TRP A 96 3.41 -14.02 -2.03
C TRP A 96 3.27 -13.59 -3.50
N GLN A 97 2.41 -14.27 -4.25
CA GLN A 97 2.19 -14.02 -5.67
C GLN A 97 1.63 -12.61 -5.94
N TRP A 98 0.92 -12.03 -4.98
CA TRP A 98 0.35 -10.69 -5.16
C TRP A 98 1.43 -9.59 -5.17
N PRO A 99 2.29 -9.44 -4.14
CA PRO A 99 3.37 -8.46 -4.19
C PRO A 99 4.42 -8.76 -5.27
N SER A 100 4.70 -10.04 -5.57
CA SER A 100 5.65 -10.39 -6.63
C SER A 100 5.14 -9.97 -8.02
N ALA A 101 3.87 -10.23 -8.34
CA ALA A 101 3.26 -9.77 -9.58
C ALA A 101 3.20 -8.24 -9.65
N PHE A 102 2.92 -7.56 -8.52
CA PHE A 102 2.95 -6.10 -8.45
C PHE A 102 4.33 -5.55 -8.82
N ILE A 103 5.42 -6.13 -8.30
CA ILE A 103 6.80 -5.72 -8.64
C ILE A 103 7.02 -5.83 -10.15
N GLN A 104 6.67 -6.98 -10.75
CA GLN A 104 6.86 -7.22 -12.18
C GLN A 104 6.15 -6.17 -13.04
N VAL A 105 4.86 -5.92 -12.76
CA VAL A 105 4.06 -4.94 -13.52
C VAL A 105 4.59 -3.51 -13.35
N HIS A 106 4.94 -3.12 -12.12
CA HIS A 106 5.38 -1.76 -11.84
C HIS A 106 6.79 -1.44 -12.33
N LEU A 107 7.65 -2.43 -12.51
CA LEU A 107 8.95 -2.22 -13.16
C LEU A 107 8.79 -1.67 -14.58
N LEU A 108 7.90 -2.26 -15.41
CA LEU A 108 7.62 -1.72 -16.74
C LEU A 108 7.12 -0.27 -16.65
N ARG A 109 6.20 0.00 -15.73
CA ARG A 109 5.65 1.35 -15.57
C ARG A 109 6.72 2.37 -15.15
N LEU A 110 7.63 2.00 -14.27
CA LEU A 110 8.72 2.88 -13.84
C LEU A 110 9.72 3.16 -14.98
N GLN A 111 9.96 2.18 -15.86
CA GLN A 111 10.75 2.35 -17.08
C GLN A 111 10.07 3.30 -18.06
N GLU A 112 8.76 3.14 -18.31
CA GLU A 112 7.98 4.05 -19.17
C GLU A 112 8.02 5.51 -18.67
N LEU A 113 8.03 5.69 -17.35
CA LEU A 113 8.15 7.01 -16.70
C LEU A 113 9.59 7.55 -16.69
N GLY A 114 10.56 6.79 -17.23
CA GLY A 114 11.98 7.18 -17.25
C GLY A 114 12.64 7.26 -15.87
N ARG A 115 12.06 6.62 -14.85
CA ARG A 115 12.57 6.69 -13.47
C ARG A 115 13.66 5.67 -13.18
N ILE A 116 13.65 4.57 -13.91
CA ILE A 116 14.63 3.49 -13.80
C ILE A 116 15.02 3.05 -15.22
N ASP A 117 16.23 2.50 -15.35
CA ASP A 117 16.69 1.89 -16.60
C ASP A 117 16.46 0.37 -16.62
N ALA A 118 16.81 -0.27 -17.74
CA ALA A 118 16.71 -1.73 -17.88
C ALA A 118 17.63 -2.47 -16.89
N THR A 119 18.83 -1.94 -16.64
CA THR A 119 19.81 -2.52 -15.72
C THR A 119 19.24 -2.65 -14.31
N PHE A 120 18.63 -1.60 -13.79
CA PHE A 120 18.00 -1.60 -12.48
C PHE A 120 16.79 -2.55 -12.45
N ALA A 121 15.94 -2.51 -13.49
CA ALA A 121 14.79 -3.40 -13.56
C ALA A 121 15.18 -4.89 -13.55
N ASP A 122 16.22 -5.26 -14.29
CA ASP A 122 16.74 -6.63 -14.32
C ASP A 122 17.34 -7.04 -12.97
N LYS A 123 18.00 -6.12 -12.27
CA LYS A 123 18.50 -6.35 -10.90
C LYS A 123 17.35 -6.65 -9.93
N VAL A 124 16.27 -5.87 -9.97
CA VAL A 124 15.09 -6.11 -9.11
C VAL A 124 14.45 -7.46 -9.43
N ARG A 125 14.33 -7.83 -10.70
CA ARG A 125 13.81 -9.15 -11.10
C ARG A 125 14.69 -10.28 -10.59
N ALA A 126 16.02 -10.15 -10.71
CA ALA A 126 16.96 -11.14 -10.23
C ALA A 126 16.88 -11.29 -8.70
N ASP A 127 16.81 -10.19 -7.95
CA ASP A 127 16.70 -10.21 -6.49
C ASP A 127 15.36 -10.80 -6.02
N LEU A 128 14.25 -10.53 -6.71
CA LEU A 128 12.96 -11.18 -6.44
C LEU A 128 13.02 -12.69 -6.71
N ALA A 129 13.57 -13.10 -7.86
CA ALA A 129 13.71 -14.52 -8.20
C ALA A 129 14.66 -15.27 -7.25
N ALA A 130 15.66 -14.58 -6.68
CA ALA A 130 16.51 -15.12 -5.64
C ALA A 130 15.75 -15.28 -4.31
N ALA A 131 14.93 -14.29 -3.93
CA ALA A 131 14.07 -14.38 -2.74
C ALA A 131 13.10 -15.57 -2.81
N GLU A 132 12.52 -15.83 -3.98
CA GLU A 132 11.58 -16.92 -4.19
C GLU A 132 12.20 -18.32 -4.05
N LYS A 133 13.53 -18.44 -4.19
CA LYS A 133 14.27 -19.71 -4.11
C LYS A 133 14.94 -19.92 -2.75
N GLU A 134 14.93 -18.91 -1.89
CA GLU A 134 15.62 -18.94 -0.61
C GLU A 134 14.65 -19.33 0.50
N GLU A 135 14.87 -20.50 1.11
CA GLU A 135 14.00 -21.05 2.17
C GLU A 135 13.87 -20.12 3.39
N THR A 136 14.92 -19.34 3.67
CA THR A 136 14.95 -18.36 4.76
C THR A 136 14.41 -17.00 4.36
N SER A 137 13.85 -16.85 3.15
CA SER A 137 13.30 -15.57 2.73
C SER A 137 11.91 -15.34 3.29
N PHE A 138 11.66 -14.12 3.74
CA PHE A 138 10.35 -13.65 4.15
C PHE A 138 10.03 -12.31 3.51
N MET A 139 8.75 -12.02 3.32
CA MET A 139 8.26 -10.72 2.89
C MET A 139 7.21 -10.23 3.88
N LEU A 140 7.49 -9.10 4.54
CA LEU A 140 6.44 -8.35 5.23
C LEU A 140 5.62 -7.58 4.22
N THR A 141 4.29 -7.64 4.31
CA THR A 141 3.42 -6.83 3.44
C THR A 141 3.37 -5.36 3.87
N PRO A 142 2.89 -4.45 3.02
CA PRO A 142 2.50 -3.12 3.49
C PRO A 142 1.51 -3.24 4.66
N LEU A 143 1.64 -2.37 5.65
CA LEU A 143 0.69 -2.29 6.75
C LEU A 143 -0.58 -1.63 6.24
N VAL A 144 -1.68 -2.38 6.27
CA VAL A 144 -3.02 -1.88 5.93
C VAL A 144 -3.82 -1.74 7.22
N LEU A 145 -4.52 -0.64 7.37
CA LEU A 145 -5.51 -0.44 8.42
C LEU A 145 -6.89 -0.79 7.87
N GLU A 146 -7.56 -1.73 8.52
CA GLU A 146 -9.00 -1.93 8.38
C GLU A 146 -9.71 -0.98 9.35
N ILE A 147 -10.47 -0.03 8.79
CA ILE A 147 -11.16 1.00 9.56
C ILE A 147 -12.66 0.84 9.34
N VAL A 148 -13.39 0.57 10.43
CA VAL A 148 -14.86 0.48 10.41
C VAL A 148 -15.43 1.72 11.06
N ALA A 149 -16.30 2.42 10.34
CA ALA A 149 -16.97 3.61 10.83
C ALA A 149 -18.47 3.59 10.50
N GLU A 150 -19.25 4.31 11.29
CA GLU A 150 -20.69 4.42 11.13
C GLU A 150 -21.11 5.89 11.02
N LYS A 151 -22.00 6.19 10.08
CA LYS A 151 -22.52 7.54 9.90
C LYS A 151 -23.47 7.88 11.05
N VAL A 152 -23.16 8.93 11.80
CA VAL A 152 -24.01 9.49 12.86
C VAL A 152 -24.75 10.74 12.42
#